data_AF-A0A3P6RK93-F1
#
_entry.id   AF-A0A3P6RK93-F1
#
_cell.length_a   1.000
_cell.length_b   1.000
_cell.length_c   1.000
_cell.angle_alpha   90.00
_cell.angle_beta   90.00
_cell.angle_gamma   90.00
#
_symmetry.space_group_name_H-M   'P 1'
#
loop_
_entity.id
_entity.type
_entity.pdbx_description
1 polymer ?
#
loop_
_entity_poly.entity_id
_entity_poly.type
_entity_poly.pdbx_seq_one_letter_code
_entity_poly.pdbx_strand_id
1 'polypeptide(L)'
;MKTIQDEAVVKSRSLKLFKKHMRAKEFTEQECAWQIPMLDVNICSDGVMVGDTLVVATVNPPRLYVIKNLDEADQVHELDISAMFKSRRNLIKYQPRIKLSSYGSHRVLVHEEVTNSLCLVDLRKNVLQNVKLEYSALDSVAKLFDSGEYRLVRGECPVLFGHDGTQIFRFDPNGNVTLLNLGEELVNSGKISLLSKNGNKWECRDTRVSGTIPIDLDNISEQGGTLYLSSENFYYLKTKGFPFSLDRSELLGVVRQIPKEVVDARRPQYLSDQETARFMDPQKIMLTLRDGVIVRALPKWKVPKEAAKEGEELHNIAGFLEVIDSVNNFRQYVPVPCPLHHSYHGDKMLTIDASGGVRTFELTETTLGKSYKQWNRLVAGNEDNDLRIEYEDGSFDVSKLLDPKIGKFDPNNAPHHGGNQWMGGTGGYSTAGLGGVGGPFR
;
A
#
# COMPACT_ATOMS: atom_id res chain seq x y z
N MET A 1 -2.63 7.16 28.61
CA MET A 1 -2.93 8.45 27.95
C MET A 1 -4.20 8.25 27.14
N LYS A 2 -5.13 9.22 27.11
CA LYS A 2 -6.33 9.13 26.24
C LYS A 2 -6.20 10.17 25.14
N THR A 3 -6.41 9.75 23.89
CA THR A 3 -6.51 10.66 22.77
C THR A 3 -7.78 11.49 22.91
N ILE A 4 -7.66 12.81 23.04
CA ILE A 4 -8.81 13.71 22.90
C ILE A 4 -9.04 13.92 21.40
N GLN A 5 -10.26 13.64 20.96
CA GLN A 5 -10.65 13.55 19.56
C GLN A 5 -11.51 14.77 19.21
N ASP A 6 -10.89 15.79 18.62
CA ASP A 6 -11.65 16.77 17.85
C ASP A 6 -11.95 16.12 16.49
N GLU A 7 -13.20 15.66 16.30
CA GLU A 7 -13.64 15.01 15.06
C GLU A 7 -14.01 16.06 14.01
N ALA A 8 -13.37 15.98 12.85
CA ALA A 8 -13.76 16.76 11.67
C ALA A 8 -14.16 15.80 10.54
N VAL A 9 -15.38 15.95 10.05
CA VAL A 9 -15.81 15.27 8.82
C VAL A 9 -15.10 15.93 7.64
N VAL A 10 -14.37 15.15 6.87
CA VAL A 10 -13.59 15.68 5.76
C VAL A 10 -14.32 15.50 4.45
N LYS A 11 -14.30 16.58 3.66
CA LYS A 11 -14.82 16.56 2.30
C LYS A 11 -14.01 15.55 1.50
N SER A 12 -14.68 14.49 1.07
CA SER A 12 -14.12 13.50 0.16
C SER A 12 -14.56 13.82 -1.27
N ARG A 13 -13.62 13.73 -2.20
CA ARG A 13 -13.89 13.80 -3.64
C ARG A 13 -13.63 12.43 -4.24
N SER A 14 -14.63 11.86 -4.92
CA SER A 14 -14.43 10.64 -5.71
C SER A 14 -13.87 10.99 -7.08
N LEU A 15 -12.83 10.27 -7.50
CA LEU A 15 -12.17 10.39 -8.79
C LEU A 15 -12.16 9.02 -9.46
N LYS A 16 -12.33 8.99 -10.79
CA LYS A 16 -12.30 7.75 -11.55
C LYS A 16 -10.88 7.19 -11.62
N LEU A 17 -10.76 5.89 -11.37
CA LEU A 17 -9.51 5.14 -11.46
C LEU A 17 -9.52 4.28 -12.72
N PHE A 18 -8.38 4.21 -13.41
CA PHE A 18 -8.22 3.38 -14.59
C PHE A 18 -7.11 2.36 -14.36
N LYS A 19 -7.51 1.09 -14.22
CA LYS A 19 -6.60 -0.04 -14.01
C LYS A 19 -6.26 -0.70 -15.34
N LYS A 20 -4.97 -0.87 -15.60
CA LYS A 20 -4.44 -1.61 -16.76
C LYS A 20 -3.96 -2.97 -16.30
N HIS A 21 -4.51 -4.03 -16.90
CA HIS A 21 -4.06 -5.40 -16.67
C HIS A 21 -2.91 -5.71 -17.61
N MET A 22 -1.71 -5.90 -17.06
CA MET A 22 -0.50 -6.13 -17.88
C MET A 22 -0.51 -7.51 -18.51
N ARG A 23 -1.05 -8.48 -17.78
CA ARG A 23 -1.20 -9.88 -18.21
C ARG A 23 -2.19 -10.10 -19.36
N ALA A 24 -2.88 -9.05 -19.83
CA ALA A 24 -3.76 -9.17 -20.98
C ALA A 24 -2.99 -9.42 -22.30
N LYS A 25 -1.72 -9.01 -22.39
CA LYS A 25 -0.89 -9.18 -23.59
C LYS A 25 0.10 -10.33 -23.46
N GLU A 26 0.83 -10.34 -22.36
CA GLU A 26 1.89 -11.30 -22.07
C GLU A 26 1.92 -11.59 -20.57
N PHE A 27 2.26 -12.81 -20.17
CA PHE A 27 2.31 -13.15 -18.77
C PHE A 27 3.60 -12.63 -18.13
N THR A 28 3.47 -11.71 -17.18
CA THR A 28 4.56 -11.12 -16.41
C THR A 28 4.27 -11.17 -14.91
N GLU A 29 5.32 -11.05 -14.09
CA GLU A 29 5.22 -10.90 -12.63
C GLU A 29 4.40 -9.65 -12.25
N GLN A 30 4.49 -8.58 -13.05
CA GLN A 30 3.61 -7.42 -12.92
C GLN A 30 2.18 -7.80 -13.35
N GLU A 31 1.23 -7.65 -12.44
CA GLU A 31 -0.17 -8.03 -12.66
C GLU A 31 -0.98 -6.85 -13.21
N CYS A 32 -1.00 -5.74 -12.46
CA CYS A 32 -1.76 -4.54 -12.78
C CYS A 32 -0.91 -3.26 -12.64
N ALA A 33 -1.30 -2.22 -13.36
CA ALA A 33 -0.79 -0.87 -13.19
C ALA A 33 -1.91 0.16 -13.29
N TRP A 34 -1.87 1.21 -12.48
CA TRP A 34 -2.81 2.32 -12.53
C TRP A 34 -2.14 3.63 -12.12
N GLN A 35 -2.80 4.74 -12.41
CA GLN A 35 -2.32 6.09 -12.10
C GLN A 35 -3.33 6.77 -11.19
N ILE A 36 -2.87 7.25 -10.03
CA ILE A 36 -3.69 8.09 -9.16
C ILE A 36 -3.90 9.43 -9.89
N PRO A 37 -5.15 9.89 -10.05
CA PRO A 37 -5.51 11.15 -10.72
C PRO A 37 -5.25 12.35 -9.80
N MET A 38 -3.98 12.56 -9.45
CA MET A 38 -3.52 13.70 -8.66
C MET A 38 -2.96 14.81 -9.56
N LEU A 39 -2.77 16.00 -9.00
CA LEU A 39 -2.14 17.12 -9.70
C LEU A 39 -0.67 16.80 -10.00
N ASP A 40 -0.16 17.25 -11.14
CA ASP A 40 1.23 16.99 -11.59
C ASP A 40 2.30 17.53 -10.63
N VAL A 41 1.95 18.56 -9.84
CA VAL A 41 2.83 19.16 -8.84
C VAL A 41 2.84 18.42 -7.50
N ASN A 42 1.92 17.46 -7.34
CA ASN A 42 1.76 16.69 -6.12
C ASN A 42 2.74 15.52 -6.11
N ILE A 43 3.21 15.15 -4.93
CA ILE A 43 4.26 14.13 -4.77
C ILE A 43 3.81 13.11 -3.74
N CYS A 44 3.79 11.82 -4.05
CA CYS A 44 3.55 10.79 -3.05
C CYS A 44 4.68 10.76 -2.03
N SER A 45 4.33 10.85 -0.75
CA SER A 45 5.25 10.82 0.39
C SER A 45 5.29 9.44 1.04
N ASP A 46 4.15 8.77 1.08
CA ASP A 46 4.07 7.43 1.65
C ASP A 46 2.80 6.67 1.24
N GLY A 47 2.81 5.35 1.34
CA GLY A 47 1.65 4.49 1.11
C GLY A 47 1.56 3.33 2.08
N VAL A 48 0.35 2.98 2.52
CA VAL A 48 0.09 1.87 3.44
C VAL A 48 -1.15 1.08 3.03
N MET A 49 -1.09 -0.24 3.21
CA MET A 49 -2.24 -1.12 3.08
C MET A 49 -2.93 -1.28 4.44
N VAL A 50 -4.25 -1.11 4.47
CA VAL A 50 -5.09 -1.40 5.63
C VAL A 50 -6.18 -2.37 5.19
N GLY A 51 -5.98 -3.66 5.49
CA GLY A 51 -6.80 -4.72 4.90
C GLY A 51 -6.65 -4.73 3.37
N ASP A 52 -7.77 -4.57 2.67
CA ASP A 52 -7.85 -4.49 1.20
C ASP A 52 -7.81 -3.05 0.66
N THR A 53 -7.65 -2.06 1.54
CA THR A 53 -7.72 -0.65 1.20
C THR A 53 -6.32 -0.07 1.13
N LEU A 54 -5.96 0.50 -0.03
CA LEU A 54 -4.71 1.22 -0.20
C LEU A 54 -4.90 2.70 0.16
N VAL A 55 -4.01 3.22 0.99
CA VAL A 55 -3.99 4.64 1.37
C VAL A 55 -2.65 5.24 0.97
N VAL A 56 -2.68 6.28 0.14
CA VAL A 56 -1.49 6.99 -0.35
C VAL A 56 -1.52 8.43 0.13
N ALA A 57 -0.49 8.83 0.87
CA ALA A 57 -0.26 10.20 1.28
C ALA A 57 0.56 10.93 0.21
N THR A 58 0.15 12.15 -0.06
CA THR A 58 0.88 13.06 -0.95
C THR A 58 1.19 14.37 -0.25
N VAL A 59 2.19 15.06 -0.77
CA VAL A 59 2.67 16.35 -0.32
C VAL A 59 2.69 17.30 -1.51
N ASN A 60 2.24 18.53 -1.29
CA ASN A 60 2.06 19.59 -2.29
C ASN A 60 0.82 19.46 -3.22
N PRO A 61 -0.41 19.57 -2.67
CA PRO A 61 -0.76 19.80 -1.27
C PRO A 61 -0.92 18.49 -0.47
N PRO A 62 -0.92 18.55 0.88
CA PRO A 62 -1.19 17.37 1.70
C PRO A 62 -2.58 16.75 1.47
N ARG A 63 -2.61 15.56 0.87
CA ARG A 63 -3.83 14.79 0.58
C ARG A 63 -3.64 13.31 0.88
N LEU A 64 -4.73 12.63 1.20
CA LEU A 64 -4.79 11.16 1.17
C LEU A 64 -5.64 10.71 -0.01
N TYR A 65 -5.16 9.69 -0.73
CA TYR A 65 -5.91 8.98 -1.76
C TYR A 65 -6.23 7.59 -1.22
N VAL A 66 -7.51 7.30 -1.07
CA VAL A 66 -8.03 6.05 -0.49
C VAL A 66 -8.68 5.22 -1.59
N ILE A 67 -8.10 4.05 -1.87
CA ILE A 67 -8.60 3.08 -2.86
C ILE A 67 -9.10 1.87 -2.08
N LYS A 68 -10.41 1.76 -1.94
CA LYS A 68 -11.08 0.65 -1.25
C LYS A 68 -11.20 -0.54 -2.20
N ASN A 69 -11.14 -1.77 -1.68
CA ASN A 69 -11.24 -3.00 -2.48
C ASN A 69 -10.26 -2.98 -3.66
N LEU A 70 -8.96 -2.90 -3.39
CA LEU A 70 -7.90 -2.60 -4.36
C LEU A 70 -7.97 -3.42 -5.66
N ASP A 71 -8.42 -4.67 -5.57
CA ASP A 71 -8.51 -5.58 -6.70
C ASP A 71 -9.61 -5.16 -7.71
N GLU A 72 -10.75 -4.67 -7.21
CA GLU A 72 -11.97 -4.32 -7.98
C GLU A 72 -12.20 -2.81 -8.15
N ALA A 73 -11.36 -1.98 -7.52
CA ALA A 73 -11.58 -0.53 -7.44
C ALA A 73 -11.65 0.16 -8.81
N ASP A 74 -12.72 0.91 -9.04
CA ASP A 74 -12.93 1.81 -10.18
C ASP A 74 -12.84 3.29 -9.79
N GLN A 75 -12.69 3.57 -8.50
CA GLN A 75 -12.68 4.90 -7.91
C GLN A 75 -11.58 5.05 -6.86
N VAL A 76 -11.14 6.29 -6.68
CA VAL A 76 -10.26 6.71 -5.59
C VAL A 76 -10.85 7.92 -4.89
N HIS A 77 -10.85 7.86 -3.56
CA HIS A 77 -11.34 8.93 -2.71
C HIS A 77 -10.20 9.83 -2.27
N GLU A 78 -10.22 11.08 -2.73
CA GLU A 78 -9.30 12.12 -2.28
C GLU A 78 -9.84 12.74 -0.98
N LEU A 79 -8.99 12.88 0.04
CA LEU A 79 -9.25 13.53 1.32
C LEU A 79 -8.25 14.67 1.55
N ASP A 80 -8.77 15.86 1.90
CA ASP A 80 -7.93 16.99 2.30
C ASP A 80 -7.51 16.87 3.77
N ILE A 81 -6.20 16.72 4.01
CA ILE A 81 -5.63 16.68 5.37
C ILE A 81 -4.85 17.96 5.70
N SER A 82 -4.86 18.96 4.82
CA SER A 82 -4.05 20.17 4.96
C SER A 82 -4.35 20.95 6.23
N ALA A 83 -5.60 20.95 6.68
CA ALA A 83 -6.07 21.65 7.87
C ALA A 83 -5.60 21.02 9.20
N MET A 84 -5.12 19.77 9.16
CA MET A 84 -4.68 19.06 10.37
C MET A 84 -3.26 19.42 10.81
N PHE A 85 -2.50 20.07 9.93
CA PHE A 85 -1.10 20.38 10.20
C PHE A 85 -0.96 21.84 10.65
N LYS A 86 -0.08 22.07 11.64
CA LYS A 86 0.15 23.39 12.24
C LYS A 86 0.48 24.44 11.16
N SER A 87 0.02 25.68 11.39
CA SER A 87 0.07 26.76 10.41
C SER A 87 1.51 27.11 9.98
N ARG A 88 1.70 27.18 8.67
CA ARG A 88 2.98 27.13 7.94
C ARG A 88 3.67 28.49 7.81
N ARG A 89 3.24 29.51 8.55
CA ARG A 89 3.57 30.92 8.26
C ARG A 89 4.99 31.34 8.59
N ASN A 90 5.73 30.57 9.39
CA ASN A 90 7.06 30.96 9.89
C ASN A 90 8.22 30.12 9.32
N LEU A 91 7.95 29.13 8.45
CA LEU A 91 8.99 28.25 7.89
C LEU A 91 9.45 28.77 6.53
N ILE A 92 10.69 29.27 6.46
CA ILE A 92 11.32 29.81 5.24
C ILE A 92 11.44 28.73 4.13
N LYS A 93 11.59 27.46 4.50
CA LYS A 93 11.66 26.31 3.58
C LYS A 93 10.92 25.11 4.18
N TYR A 94 9.62 25.00 3.87
CA TYR A 94 8.80 23.86 4.31
C TYR A 94 8.93 22.70 3.32
N GLN A 95 9.44 21.55 3.78
CA GLN A 95 9.58 20.32 3.00
C GLN A 95 8.78 19.19 3.68
N PRO A 96 7.45 19.17 3.51
CA PRO A 96 6.57 18.24 4.21
C PRO A 96 6.98 16.78 4.01
N ARG A 97 6.92 16.00 5.08
CA ARG A 97 7.15 14.56 5.05
C ARG A 97 6.04 13.88 5.84
N ILE A 98 5.22 13.14 5.14
CA ILE A 98 4.11 12.40 5.73
C ILE A 98 4.49 10.93 5.77
N LYS A 99 4.38 10.32 6.95
CA LYS A 99 4.48 8.88 7.19
C LYS A 99 3.12 8.32 7.58
N LEU A 100 2.82 7.14 7.07
CA LEU A 100 1.59 6.42 7.35
C LEU A 100 1.88 5.13 8.10
N SER A 101 1.00 4.77 9.03
CA SER A 101 0.93 3.43 9.61
C SER A 101 -0.52 2.99 9.75
N SER A 102 -0.78 1.71 9.52
CA SER A 102 -2.06 1.11 9.89
C SER A 102 -2.25 1.22 11.41
N TYR A 103 -3.49 1.43 11.84
CA TYR A 103 -3.84 1.52 13.25
C TYR A 103 -5.15 0.77 13.49
N GLY A 104 -5.03 -0.50 13.87
CA GLY A 104 -6.17 -1.42 13.85
C GLY A 104 -6.67 -1.69 12.43
N SER A 105 -7.95 -2.08 12.30
CA SER A 105 -8.48 -2.62 11.05
C SER A 105 -8.98 -1.58 10.05
N HIS A 106 -9.33 -0.36 10.48
CA HIS A 106 -9.97 0.64 9.61
C HIS A 106 -9.47 2.06 9.84
N ARG A 107 -8.33 2.22 10.52
CA ARG A 107 -7.76 3.53 10.78
C ARG A 107 -6.32 3.61 10.33
N VAL A 108 -5.92 4.81 9.96
CA VAL A 108 -4.55 5.14 9.57
C VAL A 108 -4.05 6.22 10.48
N LEU A 109 -2.90 5.97 11.10
CA LEU A 109 -2.13 6.98 11.80
C LEU A 109 -1.28 7.73 10.77
N VAL A 110 -1.41 9.05 10.74
CA VAL A 110 -0.72 9.95 9.83
C VAL A 110 0.17 10.86 10.66
N HIS A 111 1.46 10.84 10.36
CA HIS A 111 2.44 11.67 11.04
C HIS A 111 3.14 12.58 10.03
N GLU A 112 3.10 13.88 10.26
CA GLU A 112 3.86 14.86 9.49
C GLU A 112 5.12 15.24 10.27
N GLU A 113 6.28 14.78 9.80
CA GLU A 113 7.53 14.81 10.56
C GLU A 113 8.05 16.23 10.79
N VAL A 114 7.78 17.19 9.90
CA VAL A 114 8.37 18.55 10.00
C VAL A 114 7.71 19.39 11.08
N THR A 115 6.37 19.36 11.15
CA THR A 115 5.60 20.07 12.17
C THR A 115 5.30 19.20 13.39
N ASN A 116 5.76 17.95 13.37
CA ASN A 116 5.44 16.90 14.32
C ASN A 116 3.92 16.79 14.59
N SER A 117 3.11 16.91 13.53
CA SER A 117 1.65 16.84 13.65
C SER A 117 1.18 15.40 13.49
N LEU A 118 0.22 14.98 14.31
CA LEU A 118 -0.31 13.62 14.30
C LEU A 118 -1.83 13.62 14.15
N CYS A 119 -2.34 12.89 13.17
CA CYS A 119 -3.78 12.71 13.00
C CYS A 119 -4.14 11.25 12.73
N LEU A 120 -5.36 10.89 13.11
CA LEU A 120 -5.94 9.58 12.91
C LEU A 120 -7.09 9.70 11.90
N VAL A 121 -7.06 8.87 10.86
CA VAL A 121 -8.10 8.86 9.82
C VAL A 121 -8.92 7.60 9.98
N ASP A 122 -10.23 7.73 10.16
CA ASP A 122 -11.18 6.62 10.09
C ASP A 122 -11.68 6.46 8.65
N LEU A 123 -11.27 5.36 7.99
CA LEU A 123 -11.54 5.11 6.57
C LEU A 123 -13.01 4.74 6.29
N ARG A 124 -13.78 4.36 7.32
CA ARG A 124 -15.20 4.04 7.18
C ARG A 124 -16.04 5.31 7.25
N LYS A 125 -15.72 6.17 8.21
CA LYS A 125 -16.49 7.39 8.47
C LYS A 125 -15.99 8.62 7.72
N ASN A 126 -14.81 8.55 7.09
CA ASN A 126 -14.08 9.70 6.54
C ASN A 126 -13.93 10.83 7.58
N VAL A 127 -13.68 10.42 8.82
CA VAL A 127 -13.47 11.34 9.95
C VAL A 127 -11.97 11.45 10.18
N LEU A 128 -11.48 12.69 10.21
CA LEU A 128 -10.15 13.01 10.71
C LEU A 128 -10.25 13.38 12.18
N GLN A 129 -9.35 12.82 12.97
CA GLN A 129 -9.22 13.12 14.39
C GLN A 129 -7.80 13.63 14.64
N ASN A 130 -7.66 14.82 15.22
CA ASN A 130 -6.36 15.26 15.72
C ASN A 130 -5.97 14.40 16.91
N VAL A 131 -4.75 13.87 16.92
CA VAL A 131 -4.25 13.14 18.08
C VAL A 131 -3.54 14.14 18.98
N LYS A 132 -4.26 14.65 19.99
CA LYS A 132 -3.64 15.38 21.09
C LYS A 132 -3.19 14.38 22.15
N LEU A 133 -1.89 14.39 22.43
CA LEU A 133 -1.29 13.62 23.52
C LEU A 133 -1.52 14.40 24.83
N GLU A 134 -2.70 14.27 25.44
CA GLU A 134 -2.99 14.86 26.76
C GLU A 134 -2.98 13.81 27.88
N TYR A 135 -2.36 14.17 29.01
CA TYR A 135 -2.42 13.40 30.25
C TYR A 135 -2.96 14.30 31.36
N SER A 136 -3.84 13.76 32.21
CA SER A 136 -4.54 14.47 33.30
C SER A 136 -3.64 15.03 34.42
N ALA A 137 -2.31 15.08 34.23
CA ALA A 137 -1.35 15.56 35.21
C ALA A 137 -0.13 16.33 34.64
N LEU A 138 0.01 16.50 33.31
CA LEU A 138 1.30 16.92 32.72
C LEU A 138 1.18 17.71 31.40
N ASP A 139 1.12 19.05 31.48
CA ASP A 139 1.41 19.96 30.36
C ASP A 139 2.82 19.74 29.76
N SER A 140 3.71 19.07 30.49
CA SER A 140 5.11 18.82 30.09
C SER A 140 5.25 17.83 28.94
N VAL A 141 4.36 16.83 28.79
CA VAL A 141 4.51 15.78 27.75
C VAL A 141 4.11 16.32 26.36
N ALA A 142 3.07 17.14 26.29
CA ALA A 142 2.71 17.84 25.06
C ALA A 142 3.83 18.78 24.61
N LYS A 143 4.47 19.49 25.56
CA LYS A 143 5.65 20.32 25.29
C LYS A 143 6.85 19.51 24.78
N LEU A 144 7.11 18.33 25.38
CA LEU A 144 8.18 17.43 24.94
C LEU A 144 7.95 16.98 23.49
N PHE A 145 6.74 16.51 23.17
CA PHE A 145 6.38 16.13 21.81
C PHE A 145 6.52 17.32 20.84
N ASP A 146 6.00 18.49 21.19
CA ASP A 146 6.09 19.68 20.34
C ASP A 146 7.52 20.18 20.10
N SER A 147 8.45 19.90 21.02
CA SER A 147 9.87 20.29 20.91
C SER A 147 10.77 19.25 20.25
N GLY A 148 10.32 18.00 20.17
CA GLY A 148 11.14 16.88 19.70
C GLY A 148 10.94 16.57 18.22
N GLU A 149 11.97 15.95 17.63
CA GLU A 149 11.88 15.34 16.31
C GLU A 149 11.57 13.85 16.47
N TYR A 150 10.50 13.40 15.83
CA TYR A 150 10.07 12.00 15.90
C TYR A 150 9.95 11.40 14.51
N ARG A 151 10.03 10.07 14.43
CA ARG A 151 9.75 9.30 13.22
C ARG A 151 8.74 8.21 13.53
N LEU A 152 7.72 8.10 12.69
CA LEU A 152 6.75 7.01 12.75
C LEU A 152 7.34 5.73 12.15
N VAL A 153 7.41 4.70 12.99
CA VAL A 153 7.79 3.32 12.63
C VAL A 153 6.52 2.47 12.56
N ARG A 154 6.37 1.76 11.44
CA ARG A 154 5.22 0.90 11.17
C ARG A 154 5.31 -0.40 11.98
N GLY A 155 4.15 -0.92 12.35
CA GLY A 155 4.01 -2.22 12.99
C GLY A 155 2.57 -2.46 13.42
N GLU A 156 2.28 -3.64 13.97
CA GLU A 156 0.95 -3.93 14.55
C GLU A 156 0.55 -2.92 15.63
N CYS A 157 1.54 -2.48 16.41
CA CYS A 157 1.44 -1.36 17.33
C CYS A 157 2.42 -0.29 16.83
N PRO A 158 1.94 0.73 16.10
CA PRO A 158 2.82 1.77 15.56
C PRO A 158 3.58 2.49 16.67
N VAL A 159 4.77 2.98 16.33
CA VAL A 159 5.66 3.63 17.29
C VAL A 159 6.14 4.96 16.75
N LEU A 160 6.11 6.02 17.57
CA LEU A 160 6.90 7.23 17.30
C LEU A 160 8.19 7.15 18.11
N PHE A 161 9.31 7.11 17.39
CA PHE A 161 10.65 7.08 17.95
C PHE A 161 11.26 8.48 17.90
N GLY A 162 11.76 8.99 19.02
CA GLY A 162 12.48 10.26 19.08
C GLY A 162 13.84 10.13 18.41
N HIS A 163 14.22 11.08 17.55
CA HIS A 163 15.51 11.10 16.87
C HIS A 163 16.70 11.16 17.84
N ASP A 164 16.48 11.66 19.06
CA ASP A 164 17.42 11.68 20.18
C ASP A 164 17.61 10.29 20.83
N GLY A 165 16.79 9.29 20.45
CA GLY A 165 16.82 7.95 21.01
C GLY A 165 16.38 7.84 22.46
N THR A 166 15.77 8.89 23.03
CA THR A 166 15.41 8.92 24.45
C THR A 166 13.97 8.50 24.73
N GLN A 167 13.10 8.57 23.72
CA GLN A 167 11.66 8.43 23.88
C GLN A 167 11.02 7.55 22.81
N ILE A 168 10.06 6.75 23.26
CA ILE A 168 9.24 5.90 22.41
C ILE A 168 7.77 6.07 22.80
N PHE A 169 6.92 6.49 21.86
CA PHE A 169 5.48 6.45 22.01
C PHE A 169 4.91 5.25 21.27
N ARG A 170 4.40 4.28 22.01
CA ARG A 170 3.75 3.08 21.45
C ARG A 170 2.25 3.27 21.40
N PHE A 171 1.67 3.13 20.21
CA PHE A 171 0.24 3.27 19.95
C PHE A 171 -0.41 1.89 19.95
N ASP A 172 -1.18 1.59 20.98
CA ASP A 172 -1.94 0.34 21.07
C ASP A 172 -3.23 0.44 20.22
N PRO A 173 -3.65 -0.63 19.52
CA PRO A 173 -4.88 -0.62 18.71
C PRO A 173 -6.15 -0.22 19.48
N ASN A 174 -6.14 -0.38 20.80
CA ASN A 174 -7.26 -0.07 21.69
C ASN A 174 -7.42 1.44 21.99
N GLY A 175 -6.64 2.32 21.37
CA GLY A 175 -6.70 3.78 21.62
C GLY A 175 -5.74 4.28 22.71
N ASN A 176 -5.00 3.38 23.37
CA ASN A 176 -4.04 3.76 24.41
C ASN A 176 -2.68 4.11 23.80
N VAL A 177 -2.07 5.16 24.32
CA VAL A 177 -0.67 5.50 24.02
C VAL A 177 0.17 5.29 25.27
N THR A 178 1.24 4.51 25.12
CA THR A 178 2.23 4.23 26.16
C THR A 178 3.50 5.01 25.83
N LEU A 179 3.89 5.93 26.72
CA LEU A 179 5.19 6.61 26.66
C LEU A 179 6.23 5.77 27.40
N LEU A 180 7.35 5.54 26.73
CA LEU A 180 8.54 4.89 27.25
C LEU A 180 9.66 5.93 27.25
N ASN A 181 10.17 6.27 28.43
CA ASN A 181 11.38 7.07 28.58
C ASN A 181 12.55 6.12 28.77
N LEU A 182 13.50 6.14 27.86
CA LEU A 182 14.64 5.23 27.83
C LEU A 182 15.80 5.70 28.70
N GLY A 183 15.80 6.95 29.18
CA GLY A 183 16.67 7.47 30.24
C GLY A 183 18.14 7.68 29.86
N GLU A 184 18.67 6.91 28.94
CA GLU A 184 19.97 7.06 28.31
C GLU A 184 19.79 7.22 26.80
N GLU A 185 20.59 8.06 26.14
CA GLU A 185 20.63 8.07 24.69
C GLU A 185 21.03 6.67 24.22
N LEU A 186 20.20 6.04 23.39
CA LEU A 186 20.59 4.88 22.59
C LEU A 186 21.59 5.34 21.51
N VAL A 187 22.72 5.90 21.92
CA VAL A 187 23.83 6.22 21.03
C VAL A 187 24.34 4.90 20.47
N ASN A 188 24.64 4.92 19.17
CA ASN A 188 25.31 3.87 18.42
C ASN A 188 26.65 3.51 19.08
N SER A 189 26.59 2.73 20.16
CA SER A 189 27.73 2.32 21.00
C SER A 189 28.22 0.92 20.62
N GLY A 190 27.73 0.37 19.51
CA GLY A 190 27.96 -1.02 19.11
C GLY A 190 27.27 -2.05 20.02
N LYS A 191 26.37 -1.62 20.91
CA LYS A 191 25.58 -2.48 21.79
C LYS A 191 24.15 -2.60 21.24
N ILE A 192 23.64 -3.83 21.18
CA ILE A 192 22.22 -4.09 20.90
C ILE A 192 21.52 -4.22 22.25
N SER A 193 20.61 -3.31 22.54
CA SER A 193 19.79 -3.36 23.77
C SER A 193 18.38 -3.83 23.43
N LEU A 194 17.91 -4.85 24.13
CA LEU A 194 16.58 -5.42 23.96
C LEU A 194 15.61 -4.74 24.91
N LEU A 195 14.60 -4.10 24.35
CA LEU A 195 13.46 -3.63 25.13
C LEU A 195 12.44 -4.77 25.27
N SER A 196 12.28 -5.28 26.49
CA SER A 196 11.35 -6.37 26.81
C SER A 196 10.27 -5.89 27.78
N LYS A 197 9.07 -6.47 27.71
CA LYS A 197 7.98 -6.19 28.65
C LYS A 197 7.86 -7.34 29.62
N ASN A 198 8.07 -7.08 30.91
CA ASN A 198 7.87 -8.04 31.99
C ASN A 198 6.69 -7.59 32.86
N GLY A 199 5.53 -8.23 32.69
CA GLY A 199 4.26 -7.77 33.26
C GLY A 199 3.87 -6.37 32.76
N ASN A 200 3.83 -5.38 33.66
CA ASN A 200 3.51 -3.98 33.34
C ASN A 200 4.74 -3.07 33.23
N LYS A 201 5.95 -3.60 33.44
CA LYS A 201 7.19 -2.83 33.36
C LYS A 201 7.95 -3.16 32.09
N TRP A 202 8.60 -2.16 31.54
CA TRP A 202 9.52 -2.31 30.42
C TRP A 202 10.93 -2.35 30.97
N GLU A 203 11.70 -3.35 30.55
CA GLU A 203 13.09 -3.55 30.93
C GLU A 203 13.95 -3.52 29.67
N CYS A 204 14.97 -2.65 29.68
CA CYS A 204 16.01 -2.67 28.66
C CYS A 204 17.13 -3.61 29.12
N ARG A 205 17.52 -4.57 28.28
CA ARG A 205 18.62 -5.49 28.56
C ARG A 205 19.67 -5.38 27.48
N ASP A 206 20.85 -4.93 27.88
CA ASP A 206 22.02 -4.93 27.00
C ASP A 206 22.40 -6.37 26.63
N THR A 207 22.41 -6.66 25.33
CA THR A 207 22.86 -7.95 24.81
C THR A 207 24.23 -7.76 24.18
N ARG A 208 25.24 -8.41 24.78
CA ARG A 208 26.57 -8.46 24.19
C ARG A 208 26.56 -9.42 23.00
N VAL A 209 26.58 -8.88 21.79
CA VAL A 209 26.83 -9.68 20.59
C VAL A 209 28.34 -9.90 20.49
N SER A 210 28.80 -11.10 20.82
CA SER A 210 30.20 -11.50 20.59
C SER A 210 30.38 -11.85 19.12
N GLY A 211 30.87 -10.91 18.31
CA GLY A 211 31.15 -11.12 16.89
C GLY A 211 32.29 -10.23 16.41
N THR A 212 33.17 -10.78 15.57
CA THR A 212 34.38 -10.14 15.01
C THR A 212 34.10 -9.20 13.84
N ILE A 213 32.83 -9.02 13.44
CA ILE A 213 32.42 -8.09 12.39
C ILE A 213 31.17 -7.36 12.90
N PRO A 214 31.19 -6.02 13.04
CA PRO A 214 29.95 -5.27 13.25
C PRO A 214 29.11 -5.42 11.98
N ILE A 215 28.04 -6.22 12.06
CA ILE A 215 27.03 -6.27 11.00
C ILE A 215 26.16 -5.03 11.20
N ASP A 216 26.26 -4.08 10.28
CA ASP A 216 25.34 -2.94 10.24
C ASP A 216 23.97 -3.45 9.76
N LEU A 217 22.97 -3.31 10.62
CA LEU A 217 21.61 -3.81 10.40
C LEU A 217 20.70 -2.63 10.06
N ASP A 218 20.11 -2.70 8.89
CA ASP A 218 19.28 -1.62 8.35
C ASP A 218 17.78 -1.83 8.63
N ASN A 219 17.37 -3.09 8.85
CA ASN A 219 15.98 -3.47 9.09
C ASN A 219 15.86 -4.86 9.75
N ILE A 220 14.74 -5.11 10.43
CA ILE A 220 14.40 -6.38 11.09
C ILE A 220 12.91 -6.69 10.83
N SER A 221 12.61 -7.91 10.39
CA SER A 221 11.23 -8.39 10.20
C SER A 221 11.06 -9.80 10.79
N GLU A 222 9.91 -10.07 11.40
CA GLU A 222 9.53 -11.40 11.90
C GLU A 222 8.51 -12.02 10.96
N GLN A 223 8.71 -13.30 10.64
CA GLN A 223 7.70 -14.06 9.91
C GLN A 223 7.80 -15.55 10.26
N GLY A 224 6.69 -16.12 10.74
CA GLY A 224 6.56 -17.56 10.96
C GLY A 224 7.58 -18.13 11.96
N GLY A 225 7.93 -17.37 13.01
CA GLY A 225 8.94 -17.74 14.00
C GLY A 225 10.38 -17.62 13.50
N THR A 226 10.59 -17.00 12.34
CA THR A 226 11.92 -16.70 11.79
C THR A 226 12.12 -15.20 11.74
N LEU A 227 13.23 -14.74 12.30
CA LEU A 227 13.66 -13.35 12.21
C LEU A 227 14.51 -13.17 10.95
N TYR A 228 14.17 -12.19 10.13
CA TYR A 228 14.92 -11.76 8.96
C TYR A 228 15.60 -10.44 9.27
N LEU A 229 16.91 -10.37 9.02
CA LEU A 229 17.74 -9.20 9.28
C LEU A 229 18.22 -8.64 7.92
N SER A 230 18.06 -7.35 7.73
CA SER A 230 18.59 -6.64 6.56
C SER A 230 19.96 -6.09 6.86
N SER A 231 20.89 -6.34 5.94
CA SER A 231 22.16 -5.63 5.88
C SER A 231 22.52 -5.41 4.42
N GLU A 232 23.25 -4.33 4.12
CA GLU A 232 23.81 -4.11 2.78
C GLU A 232 24.77 -5.23 2.35
N ASN A 233 25.51 -5.80 3.31
CA ASN A 233 26.59 -6.77 3.04
C ASN A 233 26.11 -8.20 2.81
N PHE A 234 24.81 -8.46 2.99
CA PHE A 234 24.22 -9.78 2.86
C PHE A 234 23.02 -9.73 1.89
N TYR A 235 22.81 -10.82 1.14
CA TYR A 235 21.57 -11.01 0.39
C TYR A 235 20.41 -11.21 1.36
N TYR A 236 20.61 -12.08 2.34
CA TYR A 236 19.73 -12.22 3.49
C TYR A 236 20.52 -12.69 4.71
N LEU A 237 19.98 -12.35 5.87
CA LEU A 237 20.34 -12.91 7.17
C LEU A 237 19.05 -13.39 7.82
N LYS A 238 19.02 -14.60 8.35
CA LYS A 238 17.88 -15.12 9.10
C LYS A 238 18.31 -15.94 10.30
N THR A 239 17.48 -15.91 11.33
CA THR A 239 17.68 -16.71 12.54
C THR A 239 16.34 -17.20 13.08
N LYS A 240 16.34 -18.40 13.65
CA LYS A 240 15.21 -18.96 14.41
C LYS A 240 15.42 -18.93 15.92
N GLY A 241 16.61 -18.55 16.38
CA GLY A 241 16.83 -18.35 17.81
C GLY A 241 16.50 -16.93 18.18
N PHE A 242 17.51 -16.10 18.40
CA PHE A 242 17.30 -14.79 18.98
C PHE A 242 16.29 -13.92 18.20
N PRO A 243 15.30 -13.28 18.87
CA PRO A 243 15.06 -13.24 20.32
C PRO A 243 14.18 -14.40 20.86
N PHE A 244 13.69 -15.31 20.01
CA PHE A 244 12.79 -16.42 20.37
C PHE A 244 13.45 -17.53 21.17
N SER A 245 14.75 -17.77 20.95
CA SER A 245 15.59 -18.62 21.80
C SER A 245 16.88 -17.90 22.18
N LEU A 246 17.28 -18.06 23.44
CA LEU A 246 18.56 -17.59 23.99
C LEU A 246 19.70 -18.59 23.73
N ASP A 247 19.38 -19.77 23.20
CA ASP A 247 20.39 -20.70 22.73
C ASP A 247 21.15 -20.06 21.56
N ARG A 248 22.45 -20.36 21.45
CA ARG A 248 23.30 -19.90 20.33
C ARG A 248 22.77 -20.47 19.01
N SER A 249 21.72 -19.87 18.46
CA SER A 249 21.17 -20.24 17.18
C SER A 249 22.08 -19.77 16.06
N GLU A 250 22.26 -20.62 15.07
CA GLU A 250 22.99 -20.31 13.85
C GLU A 250 22.33 -19.13 13.13
N LEU A 251 23.07 -18.02 13.02
CA LEU A 251 22.73 -16.95 12.09
C LEU A 251 23.05 -17.47 10.68
N LEU A 252 22.01 -17.71 9.88
CA LEU A 252 22.16 -18.17 8.50
C LEU A 252 22.11 -16.97 7.58
N GLY A 253 23.05 -16.90 6.63
CA GLY A 253 23.04 -15.83 5.67
C GLY A 253 23.97 -16.05 4.51
N VAL A 254 23.72 -15.33 3.43
CA VAL A 254 24.53 -15.38 2.21
C VAL A 254 25.17 -14.01 2.01
N VAL A 255 26.49 -13.97 1.99
CA VAL A 255 27.26 -12.75 1.78
C VAL A 255 26.98 -12.19 0.39
N ARG A 256 26.75 -10.88 0.32
CA ARG A 256 26.56 -10.17 -0.94
C ARG A 256 27.89 -10.03 -1.66
N GLN A 257 27.91 -10.42 -2.92
CA GLN A 257 29.05 -10.15 -3.79
C GLN A 257 28.90 -8.74 -4.36
N ILE A 258 29.98 -7.94 -4.27
CA ILE A 258 30.02 -6.62 -4.89
C ILE A 258 30.12 -6.82 -6.41
N PRO A 259 29.13 -6.36 -7.20
CA PRO A 259 29.17 -6.52 -8.65
C PRO A 259 30.37 -5.76 -9.23
N LYS A 260 31.11 -6.41 -10.15
CA LYS A 260 32.22 -5.77 -10.88
C LYS A 260 31.71 -4.76 -11.90
N GLU A 261 30.64 -5.12 -12.60
CA GLU A 261 29.92 -4.27 -13.53
C GLU A 261 28.46 -4.15 -13.07
N VAL A 262 27.91 -2.94 -13.18
CA VAL A 262 26.53 -2.63 -12.77
C VAL A 262 25.73 -2.16 -13.97
N VAL A 263 24.40 -2.21 -13.85
CA VAL A 263 23.48 -1.80 -14.92
C VAL A 263 23.71 -0.33 -15.32
N ASP A 264 23.87 0.56 -14.35
CA ASP A 264 24.20 1.97 -14.59
C ASP A 264 24.94 2.54 -13.38
N ALA A 265 26.17 3.02 -13.56
CA ALA A 265 27.00 3.52 -12.46
C ALA A 265 26.63 4.95 -12.01
N ARG A 266 25.77 5.66 -12.75
CA ARG A 266 25.36 7.04 -12.40
C ARG A 266 24.61 7.06 -11.07
N ARG A 267 24.98 7.99 -10.20
CA ARG A 267 24.35 8.18 -8.88
C ARG A 267 23.62 9.51 -8.81
N PRO A 268 22.41 9.56 -8.24
CA PRO A 268 21.71 10.81 -7.99
C PRO A 268 22.48 11.73 -7.05
N GLN A 269 22.41 13.03 -7.30
CA GLN A 269 23.13 14.04 -6.52
C GLN A 269 22.69 14.09 -5.04
N TYR A 270 21.45 13.76 -4.74
CA TYR A 270 20.95 13.73 -3.35
C TYR A 270 21.61 12.66 -2.48
N LEU A 271 22.25 11.63 -3.05
CA LEU A 271 23.04 10.67 -2.28
C LEU A 271 24.38 11.23 -1.81
N SER A 272 24.86 12.30 -2.44
CA SER A 272 26.06 13.02 -2.00
C SER A 272 25.75 14.10 -0.95
N ASP A 273 24.47 14.42 -0.74
CA ASP A 273 24.04 15.38 0.27
C ASP A 273 23.76 14.68 1.60
N GLN A 274 24.58 14.97 2.61
CA GLN A 274 24.46 14.38 3.94
C GLN A 274 23.15 14.77 4.63
N GLU A 275 22.58 15.94 4.33
CA GLU A 275 21.31 16.38 4.93
C GLU A 275 20.15 15.55 4.38
N THR A 276 20.07 15.38 3.05
CA THR A 276 19.03 14.54 2.44
C THR A 276 19.16 13.06 2.82
N ALA A 277 20.38 12.56 2.98
CA ALA A 277 20.63 11.17 3.35
C ALA A 277 20.02 10.77 4.71
N ARG A 278 19.95 11.69 5.69
CA ARG A 278 19.36 11.45 7.03
C ARG A 278 17.86 11.13 6.99
N PHE A 279 17.17 11.55 5.93
CA PHE A 279 15.74 11.32 5.75
C PHE A 279 15.43 10.05 4.96
N MET A 280 16.44 9.38 4.40
CA MET A 280 16.24 8.06 3.81
C MET A 280 15.85 7.06 4.90
N ASP A 281 14.90 6.20 4.55
CA ASP A 281 14.33 5.20 5.45
C ASP A 281 14.68 3.82 4.91
N PRO A 282 15.76 3.18 5.44
CA PRO A 282 16.22 1.89 4.96
C PRO A 282 15.16 0.80 5.10
N GLN A 283 14.22 0.95 6.05
CA GLN A 283 13.16 -0.02 6.30
C GLN A 283 12.16 -0.11 5.14
N LYS A 284 12.05 0.94 4.31
CA LYS A 284 11.17 0.92 3.13
C LYS A 284 11.76 0.18 1.94
N ILE A 285 13.03 -0.21 2.00
CA ILE A 285 13.77 -0.77 0.86
C ILE A 285 13.63 -2.29 0.81
N MET A 286 13.30 -2.95 1.93
CA MET A 286 13.21 -4.41 2.02
C MET A 286 11.89 -4.87 2.61
N LEU A 287 11.30 -5.89 1.99
CA LEU A 287 10.14 -6.63 2.48
C LEU A 287 10.47 -8.10 2.62
N THR A 288 9.78 -8.75 3.55
CA THR A 288 9.70 -10.21 3.58
C THR A 288 8.27 -10.60 3.23
N LEU A 289 8.10 -11.23 2.06
CA LEU A 289 6.84 -11.81 1.61
C LEU A 289 6.65 -13.19 2.24
N ARG A 290 5.46 -13.78 2.07
CA ARG A 290 5.19 -15.16 2.50
C ARG A 290 6.17 -16.15 1.87
N ASP A 291 6.31 -17.30 2.51
CA ASP A 291 7.18 -18.41 2.08
C ASP A 291 8.70 -18.10 2.14
N GLY A 292 9.10 -17.05 2.87
CA GLY A 292 10.51 -16.71 3.07
C GLY A 292 11.18 -16.04 1.87
N VAL A 293 10.38 -15.48 0.96
CA VAL A 293 10.83 -14.63 -0.15
C VAL A 293 11.09 -13.22 0.36
N ILE A 294 12.31 -12.74 0.13
CA ILE A 294 12.75 -11.40 0.52
C ILE A 294 12.84 -10.56 -0.74
N VAL A 295 12.25 -9.37 -0.72
CA VAL A 295 12.29 -8.45 -1.85
C VAL A 295 12.95 -7.15 -1.44
N ARG A 296 13.95 -6.71 -2.21
CA ARG A 296 14.65 -5.46 -1.99
C ARG A 296 14.57 -4.57 -3.22
N ALA A 297 14.15 -3.32 -3.06
CA ALA A 297 14.19 -2.32 -4.12
C ALA A 297 15.64 -1.84 -4.29
N LEU A 298 16.24 -2.11 -5.45
CA LEU A 298 17.62 -1.72 -5.76
C LEU A 298 17.69 -0.72 -6.91
N PRO A 299 18.51 0.34 -6.77
CA PRO A 299 18.84 1.20 -7.87
C PRO A 299 19.80 0.53 -8.85
N LYS A 300 19.87 1.03 -10.09
CA LYS A 300 20.69 0.46 -11.16
C LYS A 300 22.18 0.31 -10.82
N TRP A 301 22.74 1.22 -10.01
CA TRP A 301 24.15 1.18 -9.60
C TRP A 301 24.46 0.15 -8.51
N LYS A 302 23.46 -0.53 -7.96
CA LYS A 302 23.61 -1.67 -7.03
C LYS A 302 23.24 -3.01 -7.66
N VAL A 303 22.84 -3.03 -8.93
CA VAL A 303 22.36 -4.22 -9.64
C VAL A 303 23.44 -4.69 -10.62
N PRO A 304 23.80 -5.98 -10.64
CA PRO A 304 24.75 -6.54 -11.60
C PRO A 304 24.27 -6.34 -13.04
N LYS A 305 25.19 -6.07 -13.97
CA LYS A 305 24.85 -5.80 -15.38
C LYS A 305 24.11 -6.95 -16.05
N GLU A 306 24.36 -8.19 -15.63
CA GLU A 306 23.72 -9.41 -16.13
C GLU A 306 22.21 -9.48 -15.82
N ALA A 307 21.72 -8.62 -14.91
CA ALA A 307 20.30 -8.53 -14.59
C ALA A 307 19.48 -7.83 -15.68
N ALA A 308 20.10 -6.96 -16.50
CA ALA A 308 19.44 -6.30 -17.61
C ALA A 308 19.51 -7.21 -18.85
N LYS A 309 18.36 -7.45 -19.51
CA LYS A 309 18.33 -8.28 -20.71
C LYS A 309 18.95 -7.52 -21.90
N GLU A 310 19.60 -8.24 -22.81
CA GLU A 310 20.10 -7.64 -24.05
C GLU A 310 18.96 -7.01 -24.84
N GLY A 311 19.10 -5.72 -25.19
CA GLY A 311 18.09 -4.95 -25.92
C GLY A 311 17.08 -4.20 -25.04
N GLU A 312 17.13 -4.31 -23.71
CA GLU A 312 16.30 -3.48 -22.84
C GLU A 312 16.74 -2.01 -22.85
N GLU A 313 15.78 -1.12 -23.10
CA GLU A 313 15.99 0.31 -23.00
C GLU A 313 16.14 0.73 -21.53
N LEU A 314 17.39 0.82 -21.04
CA LEU A 314 17.72 1.16 -19.66
C LEU A 314 17.07 2.46 -19.15
N HIS A 315 16.73 3.38 -20.05
CA HIS A 315 16.04 4.63 -19.69
C HIS A 315 14.58 4.41 -19.28
N ASN A 316 13.98 3.29 -19.67
CA ASN A 316 12.62 2.87 -19.31
C ASN A 316 12.56 2.02 -18.05
N ILE A 317 13.69 1.80 -17.37
CA ILE A 317 13.75 1.07 -16.10
C ILE A 317 14.09 2.09 -15.02
N ALA A 318 13.35 2.15 -13.90
CA ALA A 318 13.73 3.04 -12.79
C ALA A 318 14.73 2.37 -11.85
N GLY A 319 14.58 1.07 -11.65
CA GLY A 319 15.39 0.24 -10.78
C GLY A 319 14.94 -1.21 -10.91
N PHE A 320 15.38 -2.04 -9.98
CA PHE A 320 15.05 -3.47 -9.98
C PHE A 320 14.54 -3.87 -8.60
N LEU A 321 13.69 -4.89 -8.59
CA LEU A 321 13.35 -5.62 -7.37
C LEU A 321 14.26 -6.84 -7.34
N GLU A 322 15.16 -6.88 -6.36
CA GLU A 322 15.93 -8.07 -6.05
C GLU A 322 15.05 -9.01 -5.22
N VAL A 323 14.64 -10.11 -5.83
CA VAL A 323 13.80 -11.15 -5.21
C VAL A 323 14.70 -12.30 -4.84
N ILE A 324 14.71 -12.65 -3.55
CA ILE A 324 15.56 -13.71 -2.98
C ILE A 324 14.65 -14.71 -2.28
N ASP A 325 14.61 -15.94 -2.80
CA ASP A 325 14.00 -17.06 -2.10
C ASP A 325 15.04 -17.66 -1.15
N SER A 326 14.87 -17.41 0.15
CA SER A 326 15.78 -17.90 1.18
C SER A 326 15.61 -19.40 1.48
N VAL A 327 14.60 -20.06 0.92
CA VAL A 327 14.30 -21.49 1.10
C VAL A 327 14.90 -22.28 -0.07
N ASN A 328 14.66 -21.84 -1.30
CA ASN A 328 15.13 -22.52 -2.51
C ASN A 328 16.49 -22.02 -3.03
N ASN A 329 17.11 -21.04 -2.34
CA ASN A 329 18.37 -20.41 -2.74
C ASN A 329 18.33 -19.84 -4.16
N PHE A 330 17.21 -19.22 -4.51
CA PHE A 330 17.00 -18.60 -5.82
C PHE A 330 17.06 -17.07 -5.70
N ARG A 331 17.62 -16.42 -6.73
CA ARG A 331 17.71 -14.96 -6.80
C ARG A 331 17.37 -14.50 -8.20
N GLN A 332 16.45 -13.53 -8.29
CA GLN A 332 16.06 -12.90 -9.55
C GLN A 332 16.02 -11.38 -9.39
N TYR A 333 16.26 -10.67 -10.48
CA TYR A 333 16.05 -9.23 -10.57
C TYR A 333 14.86 -8.98 -11.49
N VAL A 334 13.83 -8.32 -10.96
CA VAL A 334 12.65 -7.93 -11.74
C VAL A 334 12.76 -6.44 -12.07
N PRO A 335 12.86 -6.05 -13.35
CA PRO A 335 12.92 -4.64 -13.71
C PRO A 335 11.63 -3.94 -13.31
N VAL A 336 11.76 -2.79 -12.65
CA VAL A 336 10.62 -1.90 -12.38
C VAL A 336 10.58 -0.90 -13.52
N PRO A 337 9.52 -0.91 -14.35
CA PRO A 337 9.36 0.08 -15.41
C PRO A 337 9.41 1.47 -14.82
N CYS A 338 10.04 2.41 -15.54
CA CYS A 338 10.11 3.79 -15.16
C CYS A 338 8.70 4.27 -14.80
N PRO A 339 8.47 4.59 -13.53
CA PRO A 339 7.41 5.49 -13.19
C PRO A 339 7.78 6.87 -13.69
N LEU A 340 6.81 7.76 -13.74
CA LEU A 340 7.14 9.17 -13.76
C LEU A 340 7.90 9.58 -12.45
N HIS A 341 8.00 8.73 -11.38
CA HIS A 341 9.19 8.43 -10.48
C HIS A 341 8.80 7.69 -9.14
N HIS A 342 9.66 6.84 -8.48
CA HIS A 342 9.78 6.13 -7.13
C HIS A 342 8.67 5.45 -6.26
N SER A 343 8.83 4.13 -5.92
CA SER A 343 7.91 3.07 -5.37
C SER A 343 7.74 2.79 -3.82
N TYR A 344 6.54 2.37 -3.32
CA TYR A 344 6.21 1.87 -1.92
C TYR A 344 5.40 0.54 -1.81
N HIS A 345 5.40 -0.17 -0.66
CA HIS A 345 5.12 -1.63 -0.52
C HIS A 345 4.00 -2.14 0.45
N GLY A 346 3.49 -3.38 0.22
CA GLY A 346 2.45 -4.11 1.00
C GLY A 346 2.44 -5.66 0.80
N ASP A 347 1.42 -6.38 1.33
CA ASP A 347 1.32 -7.86 1.50
C ASP A 347 1.14 -8.65 0.17
N LYS A 348 0.49 -8.05 -0.82
CA LYS A 348 0.83 -8.21 -2.25
C LYS A 348 1.84 -7.13 -2.57
N MET A 349 2.92 -7.44 -3.27
CA MET A 349 3.95 -6.43 -3.50
C MET A 349 3.39 -5.31 -4.38
N LEU A 350 3.09 -4.20 -3.73
CA LEU A 350 2.73 -2.97 -4.36
C LEU A 350 3.98 -2.15 -4.60
N THR A 351 3.96 -1.37 -5.65
CA THR A 351 4.88 -0.25 -5.82
C THR A 351 4.07 0.99 -6.14
N ILE A 352 4.12 2.00 -5.29
CA ILE A 352 3.49 3.31 -5.55
C ILE A 352 4.55 4.34 -5.85
N ASP A 353 4.44 4.96 -7.01
CA ASP A 353 5.40 5.93 -7.44
C ASP A 353 5.13 7.35 -6.85
N ALA A 354 6.14 8.21 -6.69
CA ALA A 354 6.07 9.63 -6.31
C ALA A 354 5.10 10.45 -7.18
N SER A 355 4.84 10.04 -8.42
CA SER A 355 3.83 10.64 -9.29
C SER A 355 2.45 9.96 -9.17
N GLY A 356 2.26 9.00 -8.27
CA GLY A 356 0.99 8.33 -8.01
C GLY A 356 0.71 7.11 -8.88
N GLY A 357 1.66 6.66 -9.69
CA GLY A 357 1.55 5.43 -10.47
C GLY A 357 1.78 4.20 -9.58
N VAL A 358 0.75 3.37 -9.47
CA VAL A 358 0.75 2.18 -8.62
C VAL A 358 0.81 0.93 -9.47
N ARG A 359 1.58 -0.05 -9.03
CA ARG A 359 1.72 -1.35 -9.69
C ARG A 359 1.57 -2.48 -8.67
N THR A 360 1.01 -3.60 -9.09
CA THR A 360 0.99 -4.84 -8.32
C THR A 360 1.90 -5.88 -8.96
N PHE A 361 2.65 -6.58 -8.12
CA PHE A 361 3.52 -7.67 -8.49
C PHE A 361 3.15 -8.93 -7.72
N GLU A 362 3.26 -10.05 -8.41
CA GLU A 362 3.18 -11.38 -7.85
C GLU A 362 4.54 -12.04 -8.04
N LEU A 363 5.24 -12.31 -6.94
CA LEU A 363 6.64 -12.74 -6.95
C LEU A 363 6.86 -14.10 -6.28
N THR A 364 5.86 -14.61 -5.56
CA THR A 364 5.95 -15.92 -4.92
C THR A 364 5.65 -17.00 -5.96
N GLU A 365 6.52 -18.00 -6.08
CA GLU A 365 6.38 -19.09 -7.06
C GLU A 365 5.03 -19.81 -6.95
N THR A 366 4.56 -20.04 -5.72
CA THR A 366 3.31 -20.77 -5.46
C THR A 366 2.08 -20.06 -6.03
N THR A 367 2.01 -18.74 -5.88
CA THR A 367 0.90 -17.94 -6.40
C THR A 367 1.12 -17.69 -7.90
N LEU A 368 2.33 -17.29 -8.31
CA LEU A 368 2.66 -17.00 -9.70
C LEU A 368 2.42 -18.19 -10.61
N GLY A 369 2.76 -19.41 -10.18
CA GLY A 369 2.51 -20.64 -10.91
C GLY A 369 1.03 -20.99 -11.03
N LYS A 370 0.19 -20.65 -10.04
CA LYS A 370 -1.27 -20.79 -10.13
C LYS A 370 -1.83 -19.78 -11.13
N SER A 371 -1.41 -18.52 -11.02
CA SER A 371 -1.80 -17.44 -11.92
C SER A 371 -1.40 -17.71 -13.37
N TYR A 372 -0.20 -18.29 -13.60
CA TYR A 372 0.26 -18.71 -14.91
C TYR A 372 -0.61 -19.84 -15.48
N LYS A 373 -0.92 -20.87 -14.69
CA LYS A 373 -1.81 -21.95 -15.12
C LYS A 373 -3.19 -21.43 -15.49
N GLN A 374 -3.75 -20.50 -14.71
CA GLN A 374 -5.04 -19.89 -15.00
C GLN A 374 -4.98 -19.04 -16.28
N TRP A 375 -3.97 -18.18 -16.41
CA TRP A 375 -3.75 -17.39 -17.62
C TRP A 375 -3.59 -18.26 -18.86
N ASN A 376 -2.79 -19.33 -18.76
CA ASN A 376 -2.57 -20.27 -19.85
C ASN A 376 -3.87 -21.00 -20.23
N ARG A 377 -4.72 -21.36 -19.26
CA ARG A 377 -6.06 -21.89 -19.58
C ARG A 377 -6.92 -20.89 -20.36
N LEU A 378 -6.90 -19.62 -19.96
CA LEU A 378 -7.68 -18.55 -20.60
C LEU A 378 -7.19 -18.23 -22.03
N VAL A 379 -5.87 -18.22 -22.25
CA VAL A 379 -5.26 -17.76 -23.51
C VAL A 379 -4.97 -18.92 -24.47
N ALA A 380 -4.52 -20.07 -23.97
CA ALA A 380 -4.17 -21.22 -24.81
C ALA A 380 -5.38 -22.05 -25.23
N GLY A 381 -6.61 -21.65 -24.84
CA GLY A 381 -7.84 -22.28 -25.32
C GLY A 381 -7.95 -23.75 -24.95
N ASN A 382 -7.45 -24.16 -23.78
CA ASN A 382 -7.79 -25.48 -23.28
C ASN A 382 -9.32 -25.53 -23.17
N GLU A 383 -9.95 -26.38 -23.99
CA GLU A 383 -11.39 -26.59 -24.03
C GLU A 383 -11.85 -27.05 -22.64
N ASP A 384 -12.25 -26.10 -21.79
CA ASP A 384 -13.20 -26.42 -20.73
C ASP A 384 -14.51 -26.73 -21.44
N ASN A 385 -14.74 -28.03 -21.69
CA ASN A 385 -15.98 -28.57 -22.24
C ASN A 385 -17.23 -28.28 -21.37
N ASP A 386 -17.07 -27.54 -20.27
CA ASP A 386 -18.07 -27.20 -19.26
C ASP A 386 -18.32 -25.68 -19.11
N LEU A 387 -17.84 -24.85 -20.06
CA LEU A 387 -18.21 -23.43 -20.10
C LEU A 387 -19.70 -23.28 -20.49
N ARG A 388 -20.58 -23.33 -19.49
CA ARG A 388 -22.01 -23.10 -19.64
C ARG A 388 -22.33 -21.62 -19.42
N ILE A 389 -22.73 -20.93 -20.49
CA ILE A 389 -23.40 -19.63 -20.37
C ILE A 389 -24.86 -19.92 -20.00
N GLU A 390 -25.21 -19.74 -18.73
CA GLU A 390 -26.60 -19.79 -18.29
C GLU A 390 -27.23 -18.41 -18.52
N TYR A 391 -28.09 -18.33 -19.54
CA TYR A 391 -28.98 -17.19 -19.69
C TYR A 391 -30.11 -17.36 -18.67
N GLU A 392 -30.27 -16.43 -17.74
CA GLU A 392 -31.53 -16.30 -17.00
C GLU A 392 -32.58 -15.84 -18.00
N ASP A 393 -33.41 -16.78 -18.47
CA ASP A 393 -34.63 -16.49 -19.21
C ASP A 393 -35.55 -15.67 -18.30
N GLY A 394 -35.48 -14.35 -18.40
CA GLY A 394 -36.35 -13.45 -17.65
C GLY A 394 -37.80 -13.57 -18.10
N SER A 395 -38.53 -14.62 -17.71
CA SER A 395 -39.99 -14.82 -17.81
C SER A 395 -40.68 -14.47 -19.15
N PHE A 396 -39.93 -14.25 -20.22
CA PHE A 396 -40.41 -13.62 -21.43
C PHE A 396 -40.54 -14.68 -22.54
N ASP A 397 -41.77 -15.13 -22.75
CA ASP A 397 -42.08 -16.14 -23.76
C ASP A 397 -42.13 -15.50 -25.16
N VAL A 398 -41.01 -15.58 -25.88
CA VAL A 398 -40.85 -15.06 -27.25
C VAL A 398 -41.85 -15.72 -28.21
N SER A 399 -42.34 -16.92 -27.93
CA SER A 399 -43.32 -17.60 -28.80
C SER A 399 -44.69 -16.91 -28.83
N LYS A 400 -44.96 -16.00 -27.89
CA LYS A 400 -46.20 -15.19 -27.83
C LYS A 400 -46.13 -13.89 -28.63
N LEU A 401 -44.94 -13.52 -29.16
CA LEU A 401 -44.80 -12.44 -30.13
C LEU A 401 -45.34 -12.90 -31.49
N LEU A 402 -46.60 -12.61 -31.75
CA LEU A 402 -47.15 -12.63 -33.11
C LEU A 402 -46.73 -11.35 -33.85
N ASP A 403 -46.77 -11.38 -35.19
CA ASP A 403 -46.48 -10.24 -36.06
C ASP A 403 -47.13 -8.94 -35.55
N PRO A 404 -46.45 -7.78 -35.69
CA PRO A 404 -46.94 -6.50 -35.16
C PRO A 404 -48.35 -6.20 -35.67
N LYS A 405 -49.29 -6.03 -34.73
CA LYS A 405 -50.70 -5.75 -35.04
C LYS A 405 -50.99 -4.27 -34.87
N ILE A 406 -51.64 -3.68 -35.86
CA ILE A 406 -52.23 -2.34 -35.75
C ILE A 406 -53.56 -2.49 -35.01
N GLY A 407 -53.69 -1.81 -33.87
CA GLY A 407 -54.93 -1.79 -33.10
C GLY A 407 -56.07 -1.10 -33.84
N LYS A 408 -57.32 -1.40 -33.48
CA LYS A 408 -58.50 -0.74 -34.04
C LYS A 408 -58.53 0.74 -33.64
N PHE A 409 -58.96 1.60 -34.56
CA PHE A 409 -59.21 3.02 -34.29
C PHE A 409 -60.59 3.19 -33.64
N ASP A 410 -60.65 3.94 -32.53
CA ASP A 410 -61.91 4.38 -31.93
C ASP A 410 -62.19 5.84 -32.32
N PRO A 411 -63.23 6.10 -33.13
CA PRO A 411 -63.61 7.45 -33.53
C PRO A 411 -63.98 8.37 -32.36
N ASN A 412 -64.38 7.81 -31.22
CA ASN A 412 -64.85 8.57 -30.06
C ASN A 412 -63.76 8.77 -28.98
N ASN A 413 -62.55 8.24 -29.22
CA ASN A 413 -61.39 8.37 -28.33
C ASN A 413 -61.70 8.04 -26.85
N ALA A 414 -62.51 7.01 -26.62
CA ALA A 414 -62.87 6.59 -25.27
C ALA A 414 -61.69 5.85 -24.61
N PRO A 415 -61.54 5.91 -23.27
CA PRO A 415 -60.51 5.15 -22.57
C PRO A 415 -60.82 3.65 -22.63
N HIS A 416 -59.90 2.87 -23.19
CA HIS A 416 -60.00 1.41 -23.31
C HIS A 416 -58.97 0.70 -22.41
N HIS A 417 -59.39 -0.35 -21.70
CA HIS A 417 -58.53 -1.25 -20.95
C HIS A 417 -58.56 -2.65 -21.60
N GLY A 418 -57.45 -3.07 -22.21
CA GLY A 418 -57.38 -4.35 -22.93
C GLY A 418 -56.22 -4.36 -23.93
N GLY A 419 -55.04 -4.77 -23.47
CA GLY A 419 -53.80 -4.73 -24.24
C GLY A 419 -53.72 -5.81 -25.31
N ASN A 420 -54.39 -5.59 -26.44
CA ASN A 420 -54.07 -6.13 -27.77
C ASN A 420 -55.08 -5.75 -28.88
N GLN A 421 -56.08 -4.91 -28.58
CA GLN A 421 -57.17 -4.63 -29.51
C GLN A 421 -57.23 -3.18 -30.02
N TRP A 422 -56.87 -2.20 -29.20
CA TRP A 422 -57.07 -0.77 -29.49
C TRP A 422 -55.76 -0.04 -29.71
N MET A 423 -55.73 0.85 -30.70
CA MET A 423 -54.59 1.72 -30.95
C MET A 423 -54.48 2.79 -29.85
N GLY A 424 -53.32 2.90 -29.20
CA GLY A 424 -53.07 3.92 -28.15
C GLY A 424 -53.48 3.53 -26.71
N GLY A 425 -53.93 2.29 -26.48
CA GLY A 425 -54.28 1.78 -25.15
C GLY A 425 -53.06 1.31 -24.31
N THR A 426 -53.34 0.68 -23.16
CA THR A 426 -52.32 -0.05 -22.37
C THR A 426 -51.75 -1.19 -23.23
N GLY A 427 -50.46 -1.14 -23.56
CA GLY A 427 -49.85 -1.97 -24.60
C GLY A 427 -49.96 -3.47 -24.32
N GLY A 428 -50.21 -4.24 -25.38
CA GLY A 428 -50.27 -5.71 -25.34
C GLY A 428 -48.93 -6.35 -25.71
N TYR A 429 -48.95 -7.68 -25.82
CA TYR A 429 -47.77 -8.45 -26.24
C TYR A 429 -47.34 -8.16 -27.71
N SER A 430 -48.31 -7.88 -28.60
CA SER A 430 -48.07 -7.65 -30.05
C SER A 430 -48.69 -6.35 -30.59
N THR A 431 -49.32 -5.54 -29.75
CA THR A 431 -49.98 -4.29 -30.14
C THR A 431 -49.27 -3.12 -29.48
N ALA A 432 -48.84 -2.16 -30.30
CA ALA A 432 -48.13 -0.99 -29.82
C ALA A 432 -48.99 -0.14 -28.89
N GLY A 433 -48.40 0.28 -27.76
CA GLY A 433 -49.08 1.02 -26.71
C GLY A 433 -48.17 1.34 -25.53
N LEU A 434 -48.68 2.08 -24.56
CA LEU A 434 -47.92 2.47 -23.37
C LEU A 434 -47.75 1.25 -22.44
N GLY A 435 -46.51 0.82 -22.22
CA GLY A 435 -46.15 -0.23 -21.27
C GLY A 435 -46.21 -1.68 -21.77
N GLY A 436 -46.50 -1.90 -23.06
CA GLY A 436 -46.47 -3.23 -23.68
C GLY A 436 -45.10 -3.60 -24.25
N VAL A 437 -44.88 -4.91 -24.44
CA VAL A 437 -43.67 -5.49 -25.05
C VAL A 437 -43.42 -4.94 -26.46
N GLY A 438 -44.50 -4.71 -27.22
CA GLY A 438 -44.42 -4.16 -28.57
C GLY A 438 -43.94 -2.70 -28.67
N GLY A 439 -43.72 -2.03 -27.53
CA GLY A 439 -43.24 -0.66 -27.46
C GLY A 439 -44.29 0.40 -27.87
N PRO A 440 -43.93 1.69 -27.77
CA PRO A 440 -44.80 2.79 -28.19
C PRO A 440 -44.91 2.88 -29.72
N PHE A 441 -46.11 3.19 -30.22
CA PHE A 441 -46.35 3.46 -31.64
C PHE A 441 -45.59 4.73 -32.05
N ARG A 442 -44.79 4.67 -33.13
CA ARG A 442 -44.00 5.80 -33.64
C ARG A 442 -44.45 6.21 -35.03
#